data_AF-A0A2E0V189-F1
#
_entry.id   AF-A0A2E0V189-F1
#
_cell.length_a   1.000
_cell.length_b   1.000
_cell.length_c   1.000
_cell.angle_alpha   90.00
_cell.angle_beta   90.00
_cell.angle_gamma   90.00
#
_symmetry.space_group_name_H-M   'P 1'
#
loop_
_entity.id
_entity.type
_entity.pdbx_description
1 polymer ?
#
loop_
_entity_poly.entity_id
_entity_poly.type
_entity_poly.pdbx_seq_one_letter_code
_entity_poly.pdbx_strand_id
1 'polypeptide(L)'
;MLAIAWWGKSYKDPIFLISNCASIQLACHYYRRRFRVETLFSDKKSRGFHIEKSHLSDPARLSCLLLATSLAYIWLIHLGMMVFHDESKRSLIDRTLRTDKSLFRLGLDWVKYAMTHDLDILVAFHLFGQPVQT
;
A
#
# COMPACT_ATOMS: atom_id res chain seq x y z
N MET A 1 14.97 13.63 23.91
CA MET A 1 14.60 14.23 22.61
C MET A 1 15.84 14.20 21.74
N LEU A 2 15.76 13.62 20.55
CA LEU A 2 16.88 13.30 19.67
C LEU A 2 16.76 14.11 18.38
N ALA A 3 17.80 14.86 18.03
CA ALA A 3 17.92 15.56 16.75
C ALA A 3 18.95 14.81 15.88
N ILE A 4 18.58 14.49 14.65
CA ILE A 4 19.39 13.70 13.73
C ILE A 4 19.47 14.47 12.41
N ALA A 5 20.67 14.65 11.88
CA ALA A 5 20.86 15.10 10.51
C ALA A 5 21.25 13.88 9.66
N TRP A 6 20.36 13.49 8.74
CA TRP A 6 20.48 12.26 7.97
C TRP A 6 20.78 12.56 6.50
N TRP A 7 21.92 12.10 6.01
CA TRP A 7 22.35 12.23 4.61
C TRP A 7 22.30 10.90 3.86
N GLY A 8 21.79 10.94 2.62
CA GLY A 8 22.03 9.90 1.64
C GLY A 8 23.19 10.29 0.73
N LYS A 9 24.01 9.31 0.30
CA LYS A 9 25.18 9.53 -0.57
C LYS A 9 24.87 10.30 -1.87
N SER A 10 23.63 10.26 -2.33
CA SER A 10 23.18 10.88 -3.59
C SER A 10 22.46 12.23 -3.40
N TYR A 11 22.34 12.75 -2.18
CA TYR A 11 21.55 13.95 -1.89
C TYR A 11 22.42 15.10 -1.37
N LYS A 12 22.17 16.30 -1.89
CA LYS A 12 22.94 17.51 -1.59
C LYS A 12 22.66 18.05 -0.18
N ASP A 13 21.43 17.87 0.30
CA ASP A 13 20.96 18.43 1.57
C ASP A 13 20.59 17.31 2.58
N PRO A 14 20.85 17.52 3.89
CA PRO A 14 20.39 16.62 4.95
C PRO A 14 18.88 16.64 5.15
N ILE A 15 18.36 15.53 5.64
CA ILE A 15 17.06 15.48 6.28
C ILE A 15 17.25 15.64 7.79
N PHE A 16 16.68 16.69 8.36
CA PHE A 16 16.67 16.88 9.81
C PHE A 16 15.46 16.16 10.43
N LEU A 17 15.73 15.24 11.36
CA LEU A 17 14.73 14.49 12.10
C LEU A 17 14.76 14.90 13.57
N ILE A 18 13.60 15.21 14.12
CA ILE A 18 13.40 15.43 15.55
C ILE A 18 12.52 14.28 16.04
N SER A 19 12.98 13.50 17.00
CA SER A 19 12.29 12.31 17.47
C SER A 19 12.40 12.11 18.98
N ASN A 20 11.42 11.43 19.54
CA ASN A 20 11.44 10.92 20.92
C ASN A 20 11.95 9.48 21.01
N CYS A 21 12.42 8.89 19.90
CA CYS A 21 12.95 7.53 19.88
C CYS A 21 14.21 7.38 20.73
N ALA A 22 14.37 6.19 21.32
CA ALA A 22 15.52 5.85 22.17
C ALA A 22 16.85 5.70 21.40
N SER A 23 16.81 5.53 20.06
CA SER A 23 18.01 5.40 19.24
C SER A 23 17.87 6.04 17.86
N ILE A 24 19.00 6.48 17.31
CA ILE A 24 19.12 7.09 15.97
C ILE A 24 18.71 6.09 14.88
N GLN A 25 19.16 4.84 15.03
CA GLN A 25 18.89 3.74 14.11
C GLN A 25 17.39 3.48 14.01
N LEU A 26 16.68 3.48 15.15
CA LEU A 26 15.25 3.27 15.21
C LEU A 26 14.48 4.44 14.59
N ALA A 27 14.88 5.69 14.87
CA ALA A 27 14.29 6.87 14.27
C ALA A 27 14.44 6.87 12.73
N CYS A 28 15.65 6.59 12.22
CA CYS A 28 15.90 6.49 10.78
C CYS A 28 15.16 5.30 10.13
N HIS A 29 15.01 4.18 10.84
CA HIS A 29 14.23 3.02 10.37
C HIS A 29 12.75 3.34 10.22
N TYR A 30 12.14 3.99 11.21
CA TYR A 30 10.75 4.44 11.11
C TYR A 30 10.57 5.49 10.03
N TYR A 31 11.48 6.46 9.94
CA TYR A 31 11.39 7.52 8.92
C TYR A 31 11.51 6.97 7.50
N ARG A 32 12.33 5.93 7.26
CA ARG A 32 12.36 5.22 5.97
C ARG A 32 11.01 4.66 5.53
N ARG A 33 10.12 4.31 6.47
CA ARG A 33 8.78 3.79 6.15
C ARG A 33 7.81 4.89 5.73
N ARG A 34 8.14 6.18 5.90
CA ARG A 34 7.28 7.32 5.53
C ARG A 34 6.82 7.26 4.08
N PHE A 35 7.71 6.86 3.15
CA PHE A 35 7.39 6.73 1.72
C PHE A 35 6.24 5.74 1.43
N ARG A 36 6.02 4.74 2.29
CA ARG A 36 4.92 3.77 2.11
C ARG A 36 3.55 4.44 2.21
N VAL A 37 3.45 5.50 3.01
CA VAL A 37 2.21 6.27 3.17
C VAL A 37 1.93 7.12 1.93
N GLU A 38 2.95 7.61 1.23
CA GLU A 38 2.80 8.36 -0.03
C GLU A 38 2.25 7.47 -1.16
N THR A 39 2.64 6.20 -1.21
CA THR A 39 2.05 5.21 -2.13
C THR A 39 0.56 5.03 -1.83
N LEU A 40 0.19 4.86 -0.57
CA LEU A 40 -1.21 4.74 -0.15
C LEU A 40 -2.03 5.99 -0.50
N PHE A 41 -1.48 7.19 -0.29
CA PHE A 41 -2.16 8.44 -0.69
C PHE A 41 -2.31 8.55 -2.20
N SER A 42 -1.31 8.13 -2.97
CA SER A 42 -1.39 8.13 -4.42
C SER A 42 -2.43 7.15 -4.95
N ASP A 43 -2.54 5.96 -4.35
CA ASP A 43 -3.52 4.94 -4.73
C ASP A 43 -4.96 5.38 -4.35
N LYS A 44 -5.12 6.13 -3.27
CA LYS A 44 -6.40 6.76 -2.87
C LYS A 44 -6.83 7.90 -3.79
N LYS A 45 -5.87 8.66 -4.33
CA LYS A 45 -6.12 9.85 -5.13
C LYS A 45 -6.30 9.49 -6.61
N SER A 46 -5.22 9.36 -7.37
CA SER A 46 -5.28 9.28 -8.84
C SER A 46 -5.19 7.87 -9.43
N ARG A 47 -4.79 6.84 -8.66
CA ARG A 47 -4.49 5.49 -9.21
C ARG A 47 -5.50 4.39 -8.85
N GLY A 48 -6.53 4.69 -8.05
CA GLY A 48 -7.49 3.70 -7.56
C GLY A 48 -8.86 4.29 -7.25
N PHE A 49 -9.03 4.86 -6.06
CA PHE A 49 -10.36 5.19 -5.53
C PHE A 49 -10.94 6.53 -6.02
N HIS A 50 -10.15 7.40 -6.66
CA HIS A 50 -10.60 8.69 -7.22
C HIS A 50 -11.42 9.53 -6.23
N ILE A 51 -10.99 9.58 -4.96
CA ILE A 51 -11.73 10.24 -3.90
C ILE A 51 -11.92 11.73 -4.22
N GLU A 52 -11.00 12.36 -4.96
CA GLU A 52 -11.14 13.76 -5.42
C GLU A 52 -12.35 14.00 -6.34
N LYS A 53 -12.88 12.98 -7.02
CA LYS A 53 -14.04 13.13 -7.91
C LYS A 53 -15.38 13.05 -7.17
N SER A 54 -15.37 12.71 -5.89
CA SER A 54 -16.60 12.53 -5.10
C SER A 54 -17.30 13.83 -4.73
N HIS A 55 -16.65 15.01 -4.87
CA HIS A 55 -17.19 16.34 -4.51
C HIS A 55 -17.85 16.38 -3.11
N LEU A 56 -17.39 15.54 -2.18
CA LEU A 56 -17.93 15.46 -0.83
C LEU A 56 -17.35 16.61 0.01
N SER A 57 -18.17 17.63 0.26
CA SER A 57 -17.83 18.76 1.12
C SER A 57 -18.08 18.50 2.61
N ASP A 58 -18.84 17.45 2.95
CA ASP A 58 -19.15 17.10 4.34
C ASP A 58 -18.03 16.26 4.98
N PRO A 59 -17.39 16.75 6.06
CA PRO A 59 -16.26 16.06 6.69
C PRO A 59 -16.63 14.70 7.30
N ALA A 60 -17.86 14.52 7.78
CA ALA A 60 -18.30 13.24 8.33
C ALA A 60 -18.38 12.16 7.24
N ARG A 61 -19.00 12.48 6.10
CA ARG A 61 -19.05 11.58 4.94
C ARG A 61 -17.68 11.31 4.33
N LEU A 62 -16.81 12.32 4.29
CA LEU A 62 -15.43 12.12 3.84
C LEU A 62 -14.67 11.16 4.76
N SER A 63 -14.84 11.27 6.08
CA SER A 63 -14.20 10.36 7.04
C SER A 63 -14.66 8.90 6.85
N CYS A 64 -15.95 8.69 6.62
CA CYS A 64 -16.52 7.36 6.36
C CYS A 64 -16.02 6.80 5.03
N LEU A 65 -15.94 7.62 3.98
CA LEU A 65 -15.39 7.22 2.68
C LEU A 65 -13.90 6.88 2.80
N LEU A 66 -13.13 7.65 3.57
CA LEU A 66 -11.72 7.35 3.83
C LEU A 66 -11.56 6.05 4.61
N LEU A 67 -12.43 5.77 5.58
CA LEU A 67 -12.44 4.50 6.30
C LEU A 67 -12.74 3.32 5.36
N ALA A 68 -13.82 3.42 4.58
CA ALA A 68 -14.24 2.39 3.63
C ALA A 68 -13.16 2.10 2.58
N THR A 69 -12.57 3.15 1.99
CA THR A 69 -11.46 3.01 1.02
C THR A 69 -10.19 2.47 1.66
N SER A 70 -9.95 2.73 2.95
CA SER A 70 -8.81 2.14 3.67
C SER A 70 -9.00 0.63 3.86
N LEU A 71 -10.20 0.19 4.24
CA LEU A 71 -10.53 -1.23 4.34
C LEU A 71 -10.42 -1.92 2.98
N ALA A 72 -11.02 -1.34 1.94
CA ALA A 72 -10.92 -1.85 0.58
C ALA A 72 -9.47 -1.92 0.09
N TYR A 73 -8.62 -0.96 0.46
CA TYR A 73 -7.19 -1.00 0.15
C TYR A 73 -6.49 -2.20 0.81
N ILE A 74 -6.72 -2.44 2.10
CA ILE A 74 -6.13 -3.59 2.81
C ILE A 74 -6.55 -4.90 2.15
N TRP A 75 -7.84 -5.02 1.79
CA TRP A 75 -8.35 -6.19 1.08
C TRP A 75 -7.70 -6.39 -0.29
N LEU A 76 -7.57 -5.33 -1.09
CA LEU A 76 -6.92 -5.42 -2.40
C LEU A 76 -5.42 -5.76 -2.27
N ILE A 77 -4.74 -5.28 -1.24
CA ILE A 77 -3.36 -5.70 -0.94
C ILE A 77 -3.29 -7.18 -0.57
N HIS A 78 -4.23 -7.68 0.24
CA HIS A 78 -4.30 -9.10 0.57
C HIS A 78 -4.50 -9.98 -0.67
N LEU A 79 -5.46 -9.63 -1.54
CA LEU A 79 -5.67 -10.32 -2.81
C LEU A 79 -4.44 -10.25 -3.72
N GLY A 80 -3.82 -9.07 -3.81
CA GLY A 80 -2.58 -8.88 -4.56
C GLY A 80 -1.45 -9.77 -4.08
N MET A 81 -1.31 -9.96 -2.76
CA MET A 81 -0.34 -10.89 -2.17
C MET A 81 -0.66 -12.34 -2.51
N MET A 82 -1.92 -12.76 -2.43
CA MET A 82 -2.33 -14.12 -2.81
C MET A 82 -2.00 -14.43 -4.27
N VAL A 83 -2.30 -13.49 -5.17
CA VAL A 83 -1.99 -13.61 -6.60
C VAL A 83 -0.48 -13.56 -6.84
N PHE A 84 0.26 -12.75 -6.09
CA PHE A 84 1.71 -12.67 -6.21
C PHE A 84 2.41 -13.98 -5.83
N HIS A 85 1.91 -14.68 -4.80
CA HIS A 85 2.44 -15.97 -4.37
C HIS A 85 1.94 -17.16 -5.19
N ASP A 86 0.87 -17.00 -5.96
CA ASP A 86 0.27 -18.06 -6.78
C ASP A 86 0.48 -17.77 -8.27
N GLU A 87 1.53 -18.37 -8.83
CA GLU A 87 1.92 -18.16 -10.23
C GLU A 87 0.82 -18.61 -11.22
N SER A 88 0.00 -19.60 -10.85
CA SER A 88 -1.13 -20.04 -11.67
C SER A 88 -2.15 -18.91 -11.84
N LYS A 89 -2.54 -18.26 -10.74
CA LYS A 89 -3.44 -17.10 -10.75
C LYS A 89 -2.81 -15.89 -11.41
N ARG A 90 -1.52 -15.65 -11.18
CA ARG A 90 -0.81 -14.53 -11.78
C ARG A 90 -0.78 -14.62 -13.31
N SER A 91 -0.59 -15.81 -13.86
CA SER A 91 -0.56 -16.04 -15.31
C SER A 91 -1.89 -15.72 -16.01
N LEU A 92 -3.01 -15.77 -15.30
CA LEU A 92 -4.35 -15.45 -15.83
C LEU A 92 -4.59 -13.94 -16.03
N ILE A 93 -3.81 -13.10 -15.34
CA ILE A 93 -4.07 -11.66 -15.21
C ILE A 93 -2.88 -10.83 -15.71
N ASP A 94 -1.67 -11.39 -15.65
CA ASP A 94 -0.44 -10.70 -16.01
C ASP A 94 0.43 -11.57 -16.92
N ARG A 95 1.01 -10.94 -17.93
CA ARG A 95 1.88 -11.63 -18.90
C ARG A 95 3.23 -11.85 -18.25
N THR A 96 3.74 -13.09 -18.29
CA THR A 96 4.93 -13.61 -17.57
C THR A 96 6.22 -12.77 -17.65
N LEU A 97 6.29 -11.79 -18.56
CA LEU A 97 7.48 -10.99 -18.87
C LEU A 97 7.49 -9.56 -18.27
N ARG A 98 6.45 -9.10 -17.57
CA ARG A 98 6.48 -7.80 -16.87
C ARG A 98 6.04 -7.94 -15.40
N THR A 99 6.88 -7.44 -14.50
CA THR A 99 6.67 -7.42 -13.04
C THR A 99 6.76 -5.99 -12.53
N ASP A 100 5.98 -5.08 -13.12
CA ASP A 100 5.94 -3.66 -12.75
C ASP A 100 4.66 -3.26 -12.00
N LYS A 101 3.70 -4.19 -11.84
CA LYS A 101 2.44 -3.91 -11.14
C LYS A 101 2.62 -3.92 -9.62
N SER A 102 2.06 -2.91 -8.95
CA SER A 102 1.95 -2.89 -7.49
C SER A 102 0.98 -3.98 -7.00
N LEU A 103 1.14 -4.43 -5.75
CA LEU A 103 0.23 -5.40 -5.12
C LEU A 103 -1.24 -4.95 -5.20
N PHE A 104 -1.49 -3.66 -5.01
CA PHE A 104 -2.83 -3.08 -5.16
C PHE A 104 -3.41 -3.33 -6.55
N ARG A 105 -2.60 -3.14 -7.60
CA ARG A 105 -3.04 -3.30 -8.99
C ARG A 105 -3.24 -4.76 -9.36
N LEU A 106 -2.39 -5.66 -8.85
CA LEU A 106 -2.59 -7.11 -8.97
C LEU A 106 -3.91 -7.55 -8.32
N GLY A 107 -4.19 -7.08 -7.10
CA GLY A 107 -5.45 -7.38 -6.42
C GLY A 107 -6.67 -6.84 -7.17
N LEU A 108 -6.58 -5.61 -7.70
CA LEU A 108 -7.67 -5.02 -8.48
C LEU A 108 -7.91 -5.75 -9.81
N ASP A 109 -6.85 -6.12 -10.52
CA ASP A 109 -6.97 -6.86 -11.78
C ASP A 109 -7.53 -8.28 -11.53
N TRP A 110 -7.19 -8.92 -10.40
CA TRP A 110 -7.79 -10.18 -9.98
C TRP A 110 -9.28 -10.07 -9.69
N VAL A 111 -9.71 -9.04 -8.95
CA VAL A 111 -11.13 -8.80 -8.69
C VAL A 111 -11.91 -8.66 -10.01
N LYS A 112 -11.37 -7.91 -10.97
CA LYS A 112 -11.99 -7.77 -12.30
C LYS A 112 -12.07 -9.10 -13.04
N TYR A 113 -10.98 -9.88 -13.03
CA TYR A 113 -10.94 -11.19 -13.65
C TYR A 113 -11.97 -12.14 -13.03
N ALA A 114 -12.03 -12.21 -11.70
CA ALA A 114 -12.97 -13.05 -10.97
C ALA A 114 -14.43 -12.67 -11.25
N MET A 115 -14.77 -11.37 -11.25
CA MET A 115 -16.11 -10.90 -11.62
C MET A 115 -16.49 -11.22 -13.07
N THR A 116 -15.51 -11.24 -13.98
CA THR A 116 -15.77 -11.55 -15.41
C THR A 116 -16.03 -13.04 -15.63
N HIS A 117 -15.48 -13.90 -14.77
CA HIS A 117 -15.57 -15.36 -14.87
C HIS A 117 -16.46 -15.98 -13.80
N ASP A 118 -17.24 -15.16 -13.07
CA ASP A 118 -18.15 -15.57 -11.99
C ASP A 118 -17.46 -16.45 -10.92
N LEU A 119 -16.21 -16.11 -10.58
CA LEU A 119 -15.42 -16.81 -9.57
C LEU A 119 -15.65 -16.20 -8.19
N ASP A 120 -15.66 -17.05 -7.17
CA ASP A 120 -15.71 -16.61 -5.78
C ASP A 120 -14.48 -15.77 -5.40
N ILE A 121 -14.75 -14.60 -4.83
CA ILE A 121 -13.71 -13.68 -4.37
C ILE A 121 -13.58 -13.80 -2.85
N LEU A 122 -12.40 -14.19 -2.40
CA LEU A 122 -12.12 -14.25 -0.97
C LEU A 122 -12.13 -12.85 -0.34
N VAL A 123 -13.07 -12.62 0.58
CA VAL A 123 -13.09 -11.41 1.41
C VAL A 123 -12.36 -11.69 2.72
N ALA A 124 -11.04 -11.46 2.72
CA ALA A 124 -10.20 -11.63 3.89
C ALA A 124 -9.19 -10.48 4.03
N PHE A 125 -8.80 -10.18 5.26
CA PHE A 125 -7.90 -9.08 5.61
C PHE A 125 -6.60 -9.57 6.27
N HIS A 126 -6.12 -10.76 5.88
CA HIS A 126 -4.91 -11.33 6.44
C HIS A 126 -3.67 -10.65 5.84
N LEU A 127 -3.09 -9.71 6.58
CA LEU A 127 -1.72 -9.27 6.30
C LEU A 127 -0.81 -10.41 6.76
N PHE A 128 -0.33 -11.23 5.82
CA PHE A 128 0.71 -12.21 6.10
C PHE A 128 1.97 -11.47 6.53
N GLY A 129 2.12 -11.24 7.83
CA GLY A 129 3.43 -11.01 8.42
C GLY A 129 4.19 -12.31 8.19
N GLN A 130 5.23 -12.26 7.35
CA GLN A 130 6.26 -13.30 7.41
C GLN A 130 6.65 -13.47 8.89
N PRO A 131 6.73 -14.70 9.42
CA PRO A 131 7.23 -14.89 10.77
C PRO A 131 8.60 -14.23 10.82
N VAL A 132 8.80 -13.35 11.80
CA VAL A 132 10.14 -12.92 12.20
C VAL A 132 10.87 -14.21 12.54
N GLN A 133 11.71 -14.70 11.62
CA GLN A 133 12.68 -15.73 11.96
C GLN A 133 13.62 -15.12 12.98
N THR A 134 13.65 -15.80 14.12
CA THR A 134 14.46 -15.64 15.33
C THR A 134 15.87 -15.11 15.09
#